data_AF-A0AAN0M2F5-F1
#
_entry.id   AF-A0AAN0M2F5-F1
#
_cell.length_a   1.000
_cell.length_b   1.000
_cell.length_c   1.000
_cell.angle_alpha   90.00
_cell.angle_beta   90.00
_cell.angle_gamma   90.00
#
_symmetry.space_group_name_H-M   'P 1'
#
loop_
_entity.id
_entity.type
_entity.pdbx_description
1 polymer ?
#
loop_
_entity_poly.entity_id
_entity_poly.type
_entity_poly.pdbx_seq_one_letter_code
_entity_poly.pdbx_strand_id
1 'polypeptide(L)'
;MKLGIASTSDFKRIANSYILSCAKQLNINSNNLIWGGYVHENTDHPHMHIYFFDKSRTERPLMKKRELSKVRSSLANSILNQVSSYREKDKQYKKVVEDIKMMFTDKNVDTLIGSRLVLGHHKLMSLSDGDKAILSAFKDLSLSIPLEGRKSAESLSKWQPEVYEKVVATRELLLEEVESMVVYKNIVSEITEAMKTLYGNGSNAKNYYDNQLIKINKQLDNTIIKYVVENRNELLHPDFDYNDVSLNFIGGFNKPQSSVNKQFLGGLHSFLYSMKPRKQKEREDERNYEEEIDY
;
A
#
# COMPACT_ATOMS: atom_id res chain seq x y z
N MET A 1 4.08 -2.27 22.79
CA MET A 1 2.64 -2.20 22.45
C MET A 1 2.42 -1.09 21.44
N LYS A 2 2.13 -1.39 20.15
CA LYS A 2 2.24 -0.43 19.01
C LYS A 2 0.93 -0.21 18.22
N LEU A 3 -0.23 -0.40 18.85
CA LEU A 3 -1.55 -0.01 18.29
C LEU A 3 -2.22 1.13 19.07
N GLY A 4 -1.54 1.70 20.08
CA GLY A 4 -2.16 2.67 21.00
C GLY A 4 -3.26 2.08 21.89
N ILE A 5 -3.33 0.75 21.96
CA ILE A 5 -4.22 0.01 22.85
C ILE A 5 -3.32 -0.60 23.91
N ALA A 6 -3.34 -0.01 25.10
CA ALA A 6 -2.47 -0.44 26.20
C ALA A 6 -3.23 -0.74 27.49
N SER A 7 -4.49 -0.31 27.57
CA SER A 7 -5.31 -0.45 28.76
C SER A 7 -6.69 -1.03 28.44
N THR A 8 -7.34 -1.55 29.49
CA THR A 8 -8.72 -2.03 29.41
C THR A 8 -9.65 -0.90 28.94
N SER A 9 -9.32 0.34 29.29
CA SER A 9 -10.06 1.53 28.85
C SER A 9 -9.99 1.73 27.33
N ASP A 10 -8.84 1.46 26.71
CA ASP A 10 -8.67 1.53 25.25
C ASP A 10 -9.46 0.43 24.55
N PHE A 11 -9.36 -0.81 25.06
CA PHE A 11 -10.14 -1.94 24.56
C PHE A 11 -11.64 -1.66 24.65
N LYS A 12 -12.12 -1.11 25.78
CA LYS A 12 -13.52 -0.75 25.98
C LYS A 12 -13.98 0.34 25.01
N ARG A 13 -13.17 1.37 24.79
CA ARG A 13 -13.48 2.46 23.83
C ARG A 13 -13.63 1.91 22.41
N ILE A 14 -12.73 1.03 21.99
CA ILE A 14 -12.76 0.40 20.66
C ILE A 14 -13.96 -0.55 20.55
N ALA A 15 -14.21 -1.37 21.57
CA ALA A 15 -15.36 -2.28 21.63
C ALA A 15 -16.69 -1.55 21.47
N ASN A 16 -16.87 -0.44 22.20
CA ASN A 16 -18.10 0.36 22.14
C ASN A 16 -18.38 0.90 20.74
N SER A 17 -17.38 1.50 20.10
CA SER A 17 -17.53 2.01 18.73
C SER A 17 -17.79 0.87 17.73
N TYR A 18 -17.10 -0.26 17.91
CA TYR A 18 -17.23 -1.44 17.05
C TYR A 18 -18.62 -2.06 17.10
N ILE A 19 -19.12 -2.35 18.30
CA ILE A 19 -20.38 -3.07 18.51
C ILE A 19 -21.56 -2.29 17.92
N LEU A 20 -21.59 -0.97 18.07
CA LEU A 20 -22.63 -0.13 17.49
C LEU A 20 -22.62 -0.18 15.95
N SER A 21 -21.44 -0.17 15.34
CA SER A 21 -21.30 -0.33 13.89
C SER A 21 -21.78 -1.71 13.43
N CYS A 22 -21.45 -2.78 14.17
CA CYS A 22 -21.90 -4.13 13.86
C CYS A 22 -23.41 -4.29 13.97
N ALA A 23 -24.00 -3.76 15.03
CA ALA A 23 -25.44 -3.76 15.23
C ALA A 23 -26.14 -3.11 14.03
N LYS A 24 -25.66 -1.95 13.59
CA LYS A 24 -26.19 -1.26 12.40
C LYS A 24 -26.06 -2.11 11.12
N GLN A 25 -24.92 -2.76 10.90
CA GLN A 25 -24.71 -3.61 9.71
C GLN A 25 -25.57 -4.87 9.70
N LEU A 26 -25.91 -5.37 10.89
CA LEU A 26 -26.74 -6.56 11.07
C LEU A 26 -28.22 -6.22 11.28
N ASN A 27 -28.59 -4.94 11.15
CA ASN A 27 -29.94 -4.43 11.43
C ASN A 27 -30.47 -4.82 12.83
N ILE A 28 -29.57 -4.88 13.81
CA ILE A 28 -29.94 -5.05 15.22
C ILE A 28 -30.35 -3.68 15.76
N ASN A 29 -31.57 -3.59 16.28
CA ASN A 29 -32.03 -2.37 16.95
C ASN A 29 -31.17 -2.11 18.19
N SER A 30 -30.69 -0.88 18.37
CA SER A 30 -29.86 -0.49 19.52
C SER A 30 -30.52 -0.80 20.86
N ASN A 31 -31.85 -0.71 20.96
CA ASN A 31 -32.60 -1.02 22.18
C ASN A 31 -32.61 -2.53 22.52
N ASN A 32 -32.34 -3.36 21.51
CA ASN A 32 -32.29 -4.82 21.63
C ASN A 32 -30.86 -5.36 21.62
N LEU A 33 -29.87 -4.52 21.35
CA LEU A 33 -28.47 -4.90 21.34
C LEU A 33 -27.99 -5.19 22.76
N ILE A 34 -27.57 -6.43 23.00
CA ILE A 34 -26.83 -6.83 24.19
C ILE A 34 -25.42 -7.16 23.76
N TRP A 35 -24.43 -6.69 24.49
CA TRP A 35 -23.04 -7.03 24.26
C TRP A 35 -22.24 -7.06 25.55
N GLY A 36 -21.14 -7.80 25.53
CA GLY A 36 -20.15 -7.80 26.57
C GLY A 36 -18.79 -8.18 26.01
N GLY A 37 -17.76 -7.97 26.82
CA GLY A 37 -16.42 -8.39 26.45
C GLY A 37 -15.53 -8.64 27.65
N TYR A 38 -14.54 -9.51 27.44
CA TYR A 38 -13.51 -9.85 28.42
C TYR A 38 -12.15 -9.54 27.83
N VAL A 39 -11.38 -8.71 28.54
CA VAL A 39 -10.01 -8.34 28.14
C VAL A 39 -9.04 -9.24 28.91
N HIS A 40 -8.14 -9.88 28.19
CA HIS A 40 -7.01 -10.62 28.74
C HIS A 40 -5.74 -9.80 28.52
N GLU A 41 -5.31 -9.07 29.55
CA GLU A 41 -4.09 -8.26 29.50
C GLU A 41 -2.85 -9.02 29.97
N ASN A 42 -3.04 -10.00 30.86
CA ASN A 42 -1.97 -10.82 31.46
C ASN A 42 -1.59 -12.02 30.59
N THR A 43 -1.52 -11.82 29.27
CA THR A 43 -1.11 -12.87 28.32
C THR A 43 -0.06 -12.30 27.37
N ASP A 44 0.76 -13.16 26.77
CA ASP A 44 1.78 -12.75 25.77
C ASP A 44 1.18 -11.93 24.62
N HIS A 45 -0.11 -12.13 24.35
CA HIS A 45 -0.88 -11.42 23.34
C HIS A 45 -2.15 -10.81 23.93
N PRO A 46 -2.11 -9.58 24.47
CA PRO A 46 -3.29 -8.95 25.03
C PRO A 46 -4.44 -8.89 24.02
N HIS A 47 -5.58 -9.50 24.36
CA HIS A 47 -6.72 -9.64 23.46
C HIS A 47 -8.04 -9.49 24.19
N MET A 48 -9.12 -9.28 23.43
CA MET A 48 -10.47 -9.12 23.98
C MET A 48 -11.44 -10.07 23.28
N HIS A 49 -12.15 -10.88 24.06
CA HIS A 49 -13.32 -11.60 23.59
C HIS A 49 -14.52 -10.67 23.61
N ILE A 50 -15.24 -10.55 22.50
CA ILE A 50 -16.46 -9.75 22.42
C ILE A 50 -17.60 -10.67 21.98
N TYR A 51 -18.72 -10.61 22.69
CA TYR A 51 -19.97 -11.20 22.27
C TYR A 51 -21.03 -10.12 22.18
N PHE A 52 -21.90 -10.22 21.19
CA PHE A 52 -23.05 -9.34 21.05
C PHE A 52 -24.18 -10.06 20.30
N PHE A 53 -25.41 -9.70 20.62
CA PHE A 53 -26.60 -10.32 20.04
C PHE A 53 -27.81 -9.38 20.15
N ASP A 54 -28.85 -9.72 19.39
CA ASP A 54 -30.15 -9.07 19.45
C ASP A 54 -31.05 -9.85 20.41
N LYS A 55 -31.42 -9.27 21.56
CA LYS A 55 -32.28 -9.93 22.56
C LYS A 55 -33.69 -10.20 22.05
N SER A 56 -34.12 -9.53 20.98
CA SER A 56 -35.43 -9.77 20.34
C SER A 56 -35.39 -10.95 19.36
N ARG A 57 -34.20 -11.39 18.94
CA ARG A 57 -34.03 -12.60 18.13
C ARG A 57 -33.99 -13.84 19.02
N THR A 58 -35.07 -14.59 19.00
CA THR A 58 -35.18 -15.92 19.60
C THR A 58 -34.92 -17.05 18.58
N GLU A 59 -34.77 -16.73 17.30
CA GLU A 59 -34.75 -17.71 16.20
C GLU A 59 -33.35 -18.19 15.80
N ARG A 60 -33.26 -19.48 15.45
CA ARG A 60 -32.21 -20.05 14.58
C ARG A 60 -32.64 -19.79 13.13
N PRO A 61 -31.74 -19.34 12.22
CA PRO A 61 -30.32 -19.71 12.20
C PRO A 61 -29.36 -18.62 12.70
N LEU A 62 -28.18 -19.08 13.13
CA LEU A 62 -27.01 -18.24 13.41
C LEU A 62 -26.62 -17.41 12.17
N MET A 63 -25.87 -16.32 12.40
CA MET A 63 -25.39 -15.44 11.34
C MET A 63 -24.73 -16.22 10.20
N LYS A 64 -25.05 -15.85 8.95
CA LYS A 64 -24.45 -16.49 7.78
C LYS A 64 -22.96 -16.12 7.70
N LYS A 65 -22.13 -17.00 7.15
CA LYS A 65 -20.68 -16.78 6.95
C LYS A 65 -20.36 -15.43 6.27
N ARG A 66 -21.20 -15.00 5.32
CA ARG A 66 -21.07 -13.69 4.64
C ARG A 66 -21.25 -12.50 5.59
N GLU A 67 -22.17 -12.60 6.54
CA GLU A 67 -22.49 -11.55 7.51
C GLU A 67 -21.35 -11.45 8.54
N LEU A 68 -20.86 -12.59 9.00
CA LEU A 68 -19.66 -12.68 9.84
C LEU A 68 -18.43 -12.08 9.14
N SER A 69 -18.23 -12.37 7.84
CA SER A 69 -17.11 -11.80 7.09
C SER A 69 -17.22 -10.29 6.93
N LYS A 70 -18.42 -9.74 6.73
CA LYS A 70 -18.63 -8.27 6.65
C LYS A 70 -18.30 -7.59 7.96
N VAL A 71 -18.82 -8.12 9.07
CA VAL A 71 -18.55 -7.63 10.43
C VAL A 71 -17.04 -7.66 10.74
N ARG A 72 -16.37 -8.78 10.45
CA ARG A 72 -14.93 -8.94 10.68
C ARG A 72 -14.10 -7.95 9.84
N SER A 73 -14.43 -7.78 8.56
CA SER A 73 -13.72 -6.84 7.70
C SER A 73 -13.94 -5.39 8.14
N SER A 74 -15.15 -5.05 8.60
CA SER A 74 -15.44 -3.72 9.14
C SER A 74 -14.63 -3.42 10.40
N LEU A 75 -14.47 -4.40 11.30
CA LEU A 75 -13.63 -4.27 12.50
C LEU A 75 -12.18 -3.97 12.15
N ALA A 76 -11.61 -4.84 11.30
CA ALA A 76 -10.23 -4.74 10.88
C ALA A 76 -9.98 -3.36 10.25
N ASN A 77 -10.85 -2.92 9.35
CA ASN A 77 -10.72 -1.62 8.71
C ASN A 77 -10.83 -0.47 9.72
N SER A 78 -11.77 -0.50 10.68
CA SER A 78 -11.93 0.58 11.67
C SER A 78 -10.75 0.70 12.64
N ILE A 79 -10.14 -0.42 13.04
CA ILE A 79 -8.94 -0.43 13.90
C ILE A 79 -7.71 -0.02 13.09
N LEU A 80 -7.50 -0.64 11.93
CA LEU A 80 -6.35 -0.35 11.07
C LEU A 80 -6.35 1.10 10.60
N ASN A 81 -7.52 1.65 10.26
CA ASN A 81 -7.66 3.06 9.91
C ASN A 81 -7.41 4.02 11.08
N GLN A 82 -7.24 3.57 12.32
CA GLN A 82 -6.81 4.43 13.43
C GLN A 82 -5.29 4.43 13.60
N VAL A 83 -4.60 3.47 12.99
CA VAL A 83 -3.15 3.36 13.05
C VAL A 83 -2.54 4.24 11.96
N SER A 84 -1.72 5.20 12.37
CA SER A 84 -1.09 6.19 11.48
C SER A 84 -0.32 5.55 10.33
N SER A 85 0.37 4.43 10.58
CA SER A 85 1.13 3.71 9.56
C SER A 85 0.26 3.16 8.43
N TYR A 86 -0.95 2.65 8.72
CA TYR A 86 -1.85 2.15 7.67
C TYR A 86 -2.47 3.30 6.87
N ARG A 87 -2.78 4.42 7.52
CA ARG A 87 -3.21 5.65 6.80
C ARG A 87 -2.13 6.17 5.88
N GLU A 88 -0.90 6.27 6.37
CA GLU A 88 0.23 6.74 5.58
C GLU A 88 0.53 5.77 4.44
N LYS A 89 0.47 4.46 4.68
CA LYS A 89 0.59 3.43 3.63
C LYS A 89 -0.44 3.64 2.51
N ASP A 90 -1.71 3.86 2.84
CA ASP A 90 -2.76 4.09 1.84
C ASP A 90 -2.63 5.45 1.13
N LYS A 91 -2.13 6.48 1.83
CA LYS A 91 -1.80 7.78 1.22
C LYS A 91 -0.64 7.64 0.23
N GLN A 92 0.43 6.96 0.61
CA GLN A 92 1.58 6.72 -0.27
C GLN A 92 1.22 5.79 -1.43
N TYR A 93 0.36 4.79 -1.23
CA TYR A 93 -0.19 3.98 -2.32
C TYR A 93 -0.84 4.85 -3.40
N LYS A 94 -1.70 5.81 -2.98
CA LYS A 94 -2.35 6.74 -3.91
C LYS A 94 -1.34 7.66 -4.57
N LYS A 95 -0.36 8.15 -3.81
CA LYS A 95 0.70 9.02 -4.33
C LYS A 95 1.53 8.33 -5.42
N VAL A 96 1.94 7.08 -5.22
CA VAL A 96 2.67 6.30 -6.25
C VAL A 96 1.88 6.20 -7.55
N VAL A 97 0.59 5.89 -7.45
CA VAL A 97 -0.28 5.79 -8.62
C VAL A 97 -0.44 7.16 -9.30
N GLU A 98 -0.52 8.23 -8.53
CA GLU A 98 -0.64 9.60 -9.05
C GLU A 98 0.66 10.08 -9.70
N ASP A 99 1.82 9.87 -9.07
CA ASP A 99 3.12 10.24 -9.59
C ASP A 99 3.36 9.57 -10.97
N ILE A 100 3.00 8.30 -11.12
CA ILE A 100 3.07 7.58 -12.41
C ILE A 100 2.11 8.19 -13.44
N LYS A 101 0.89 8.55 -13.06
CA LYS A 101 -0.04 9.22 -14.00
C LYS A 101 0.46 10.61 -14.39
N MET A 102 1.00 11.35 -13.43
CA MET A 102 1.61 12.65 -13.67
C MET A 102 2.81 12.52 -14.60
N MET A 103 3.63 11.46 -14.52
CA MET A 103 4.68 11.21 -15.51
C MET A 103 4.13 11.09 -16.93
N PHE A 104 2.92 10.55 -17.12
CA PHE A 104 2.31 10.49 -18.45
C PHE A 104 1.90 11.89 -18.95
N THR A 105 1.42 12.74 -18.05
CA THR A 105 0.98 14.12 -18.35
C THR A 105 2.15 15.12 -18.46
N ASP A 106 3.07 15.15 -17.49
CA ASP A 106 4.18 16.10 -17.35
C ASP A 106 5.31 15.84 -18.34
N LYS A 107 5.59 14.56 -18.65
CA LYS A 107 6.46 14.23 -19.80
C LYS A 107 5.81 14.63 -21.13
N ASN A 108 4.61 15.23 -21.07
CA ASN A 108 3.91 15.80 -22.20
C ASN A 108 3.77 14.73 -23.26
N VAL A 109 3.53 13.46 -22.90
CA VAL A 109 3.46 12.43 -23.93
C VAL A 109 2.27 12.73 -24.82
N ASP A 110 1.12 13.15 -24.26
CA ASP A 110 -0.04 13.71 -24.97
C ASP A 110 0.28 14.96 -25.80
N THR A 111 1.26 15.77 -25.38
CA THR A 111 1.68 16.98 -26.10
C THR A 111 2.78 16.66 -27.12
N LEU A 112 3.62 15.66 -26.92
CA LEU A 112 4.61 15.13 -27.86
C LEU A 112 3.91 14.33 -28.97
N ILE A 113 2.79 13.69 -28.62
CA ILE A 113 1.83 13.02 -29.48
C ILE A 113 0.97 14.06 -30.23
N GLY A 114 0.34 14.99 -29.53
CA GLY A 114 -0.63 15.93 -30.09
C GLY A 114 -0.04 17.18 -30.75
N SER A 115 1.16 17.63 -30.37
CA SER A 115 1.77 18.87 -30.91
C SER A 115 2.72 18.63 -32.08
N ARG A 116 2.45 17.61 -32.91
CA ARG A 116 3.08 17.47 -34.23
C ARG A 116 2.53 18.44 -35.29
N LEU A 117 1.56 19.29 -34.95
CA LEU A 117 1.29 20.49 -35.73
C LEU A 117 2.29 21.64 -35.46
N VAL A 118 3.13 21.58 -34.39
CA VAL A 118 3.92 22.76 -33.95
C VAL A 118 5.38 22.47 -33.57
N LEU A 119 5.76 21.29 -33.08
CA LEU A 119 7.11 21.07 -32.52
C LEU A 119 7.93 20.10 -33.37
N GLY A 120 8.70 20.64 -34.30
CA GLY A 120 9.58 19.89 -35.20
C GLY A 120 10.58 18.96 -34.48
N HIS A 121 11.20 18.09 -35.29
CA HIS A 121 12.17 17.03 -34.96
C HIS A 121 13.20 17.36 -33.83
N HIS A 122 13.54 18.64 -33.64
CA HIS A 122 14.50 19.11 -32.63
C HIS A 122 14.10 18.86 -31.17
N LYS A 123 12.81 18.86 -30.82
CA LYS A 123 12.41 18.68 -29.41
C LYS A 123 12.50 17.23 -28.94
N LEU A 124 12.28 16.26 -29.83
CA LEU A 124 12.48 14.84 -29.56
C LEU A 124 13.96 14.50 -29.35
N MET A 125 14.85 15.14 -30.12
CA MET A 125 16.31 14.99 -29.96
C MET A 125 16.80 15.51 -28.60
N SER A 126 16.15 16.55 -28.06
CA SER A 126 16.47 17.17 -26.76
C SER A 126 15.99 16.41 -25.53
N LEU A 127 15.24 15.32 -25.71
CA LEU A 127 14.78 14.47 -24.61
C LEU A 127 15.96 13.75 -23.94
N SER A 128 15.83 13.51 -22.63
CA SER A 128 16.79 12.70 -21.89
C SER A 128 16.79 11.25 -22.39
N ASP A 129 17.87 10.52 -22.15
CA ASP A 129 17.95 9.10 -22.52
C ASP A 129 16.89 8.26 -21.78
N GLY A 130 16.53 8.65 -20.54
CA GLY A 130 15.44 8.03 -19.79
C GLY A 130 14.07 8.23 -20.44
N ASP A 131 13.79 9.45 -20.92
CA ASP A 131 12.53 9.74 -21.61
C ASP A 131 12.45 8.99 -22.96
N LYS A 132 13.55 8.93 -23.71
CA LYS A 132 13.63 8.14 -24.95
C LYS A 132 13.39 6.64 -24.67
N ALA A 133 13.97 6.11 -23.59
CA ALA A 133 13.76 4.72 -23.19
C ALA A 133 12.29 4.43 -22.85
N ILE A 134 11.62 5.32 -22.12
CA ILE A 134 10.19 5.18 -21.78
C ILE A 134 9.32 5.21 -23.04
N LEU A 135 9.57 6.15 -23.96
CA LEU A 135 8.79 6.27 -25.19
C LEU A 135 9.00 5.06 -26.12
N SER A 136 10.23 4.54 -26.18
CA SER A 136 10.54 3.30 -26.90
C SER A 136 9.79 2.11 -26.30
N ALA A 137 9.78 1.98 -24.97
CA ALA A 137 9.04 0.93 -24.27
C ALA A 137 7.52 1.02 -24.52
N PHE A 138 6.95 2.23 -24.54
CA PHE A 138 5.54 2.44 -24.90
C PHE A 138 5.23 2.09 -26.35
N LYS A 139 6.11 2.45 -27.30
CA LYS A 139 5.98 2.05 -28.70
C LYS A 139 6.00 0.53 -28.84
N ASP A 140 6.98 -0.15 -28.23
CA ASP A 140 7.07 -1.61 -28.25
C ASP A 140 5.84 -2.29 -27.62
N LEU A 141 5.35 -1.77 -26.49
CA LEU A 141 4.10 -2.23 -25.88
C LEU A 141 2.88 -2.00 -26.79
N SER A 142 2.81 -0.88 -27.49
CA SER A 142 1.70 -0.58 -28.39
C SER A 142 1.64 -1.55 -29.59
N LEU A 143 2.81 -1.99 -30.09
CA LEU A 143 2.92 -3.05 -31.09
C LEU A 143 2.56 -4.43 -30.54
N SER A 144 2.97 -4.71 -29.30
CA SER A 144 2.89 -6.05 -28.70
C SER A 144 1.51 -6.36 -28.09
N ILE A 145 0.83 -5.37 -27.52
CA ILE A 145 -0.49 -5.57 -26.92
C ILE A 145 -1.51 -5.87 -28.03
N PRO A 146 -2.42 -6.85 -27.86
CA PRO A 146 -3.43 -7.18 -28.86
C PRO A 146 -4.36 -6.02 -29.19
N LEU A 147 -4.81 -5.97 -30.44
CA LEU A 147 -5.84 -5.01 -30.88
C LEU A 147 -7.19 -5.33 -30.26
N GLU A 148 -7.53 -6.62 -30.16
CA GLU A 148 -8.83 -7.08 -29.68
C GLU A 148 -8.74 -7.89 -28.38
N GLY A 149 -9.88 -8.02 -27.70
CA GLY A 149 -10.01 -8.82 -26.50
C GLY A 149 -9.63 -8.10 -25.19
N ARG A 150 -9.56 -8.88 -24.10
CA ARG A 150 -9.31 -8.35 -22.75
C ARG A 150 -7.82 -8.10 -22.52
N LYS A 151 -7.46 -6.84 -22.30
CA LYS A 151 -6.05 -6.37 -22.20
C LYS A 151 -5.55 -6.16 -20.78
N SER A 152 -6.33 -6.50 -19.74
CA SER A 152 -5.91 -6.30 -18.34
C SER A 152 -4.61 -7.05 -18.01
N ALA A 153 -3.84 -6.55 -17.05
CA ALA A 153 -2.59 -7.17 -16.59
C ALA A 153 -2.73 -8.68 -16.31
N GLU A 154 -3.82 -9.09 -15.67
CA GLU A 154 -4.13 -10.50 -15.38
C GLU A 154 -4.42 -11.36 -16.62
N SER A 155 -4.98 -10.75 -17.67
CA SER A 155 -5.23 -11.42 -18.94
C SER A 155 -3.92 -11.62 -19.69
N LEU A 156 -3.10 -10.56 -19.77
CA LEU A 156 -1.79 -10.61 -20.42
C LEU A 156 -0.88 -11.60 -19.70
N SER A 157 -0.79 -11.56 -18.35
CA SER A 157 0.05 -12.49 -17.60
C SER A 157 -0.30 -13.97 -17.83
N LYS A 158 -1.57 -14.26 -18.12
CA LYS A 158 -2.06 -15.64 -18.31
C LYS A 158 -1.92 -16.12 -19.76
N TRP A 159 -2.27 -15.27 -20.71
CA TRP A 159 -2.43 -15.67 -22.11
C TRP A 159 -1.31 -15.16 -23.02
N GLN A 160 -0.57 -14.13 -22.59
CA GLN A 160 0.51 -13.48 -23.34
C GLN A 160 1.65 -13.07 -22.41
N PRO A 161 2.33 -14.06 -21.78
CA PRO A 161 3.35 -13.80 -20.78
C PRO A 161 4.49 -12.92 -21.31
N GLU A 162 4.90 -13.11 -22.56
CA GLU A 162 5.94 -12.29 -23.21
C GLU A 162 5.56 -10.80 -23.29
N VAL A 163 4.29 -10.49 -23.58
CA VAL A 163 3.78 -9.11 -23.58
C VAL A 163 3.73 -8.56 -22.15
N TYR A 164 3.34 -9.40 -21.19
CA TYR A 164 3.31 -9.02 -19.79
C TYR A 164 4.71 -8.74 -19.21
N GLU A 165 5.75 -9.45 -19.64
CA GLU A 165 7.13 -9.16 -19.28
C GLU A 165 7.56 -7.76 -19.73
N LYS A 166 7.14 -7.32 -20.93
CA LYS A 166 7.36 -5.95 -21.40
C LYS A 166 6.65 -4.91 -20.53
N VAL A 167 5.44 -5.22 -20.05
CA VAL A 167 4.70 -4.35 -19.12
C VAL A 167 5.47 -4.22 -17.80
N VAL A 168 5.97 -5.34 -17.28
CA VAL A 168 6.80 -5.37 -16.05
C VAL A 168 8.07 -4.54 -16.23
N ALA A 169 8.81 -4.74 -17.33
CA ALA A 169 10.03 -3.98 -17.62
C ALA A 169 9.74 -2.46 -17.69
N THR A 170 8.66 -2.08 -18.35
CA THR A 170 8.22 -0.68 -18.45
C THR A 170 7.86 -0.11 -17.07
N ARG A 171 7.18 -0.88 -16.21
CA ARG A 171 6.89 -0.47 -14.84
C ARG A 171 8.17 -0.22 -14.04
N GLU A 172 9.14 -1.15 -14.10
CA GLU A 172 10.38 -0.99 -13.34
C GLU A 172 11.16 0.26 -13.80
N LEU A 173 11.23 0.51 -15.11
CA LEU A 173 11.82 1.73 -15.67
C LEU A 173 11.16 3.01 -15.13
N LEU A 174 9.83 3.06 -15.11
CA LEU A 174 9.10 4.21 -14.57
C LEU A 174 9.34 4.38 -13.07
N LEU A 175 9.42 3.29 -12.31
CA LEU A 175 9.58 3.33 -10.86
C LEU A 175 10.98 3.76 -10.40
N GLU A 176 12.01 3.74 -11.25
CA GLU A 176 13.33 4.27 -10.92
C GLU A 176 13.29 5.76 -10.53
N GLU A 177 12.36 6.51 -11.11
CA GLU A 177 12.17 7.96 -10.87
C GLU A 177 11.14 8.26 -9.76
N VAL A 178 10.47 7.24 -9.19
CA VAL A 178 9.33 7.42 -8.26
C VAL A 178 9.75 7.23 -6.80
N GLU A 179 10.14 8.33 -6.14
CA GLU A 179 10.50 8.34 -4.72
C GLU A 179 9.38 7.81 -3.81
N SER A 180 8.11 8.10 -4.13
CA SER A 180 6.97 7.66 -3.34
C SER A 180 6.84 6.13 -3.26
N MET A 181 7.38 5.39 -4.23
CA MET A 181 7.39 3.91 -4.22
C MET A 181 8.37 3.37 -3.18
N VAL A 182 9.51 4.04 -3.00
CA VAL A 182 10.49 3.71 -1.96
C VAL A 182 9.86 3.92 -0.58
N VAL A 183 9.21 5.05 -0.38
CA VAL A 183 8.50 5.36 0.87
C VAL A 183 7.40 4.35 1.14
N TYR A 184 6.60 3.99 0.13
CA TYR A 184 5.56 2.97 0.25
C TYR A 184 6.14 1.60 0.66
N LYS A 185 7.21 1.13 -0.01
CA LYS A 185 7.89 -0.13 0.33
C LYS A 185 8.36 -0.15 1.79
N ASN A 186 8.94 0.96 2.27
CA ASN A 186 9.41 1.07 3.64
C ASN A 186 8.27 0.95 4.66
N ILE A 187 7.16 1.69 4.46
CA ILE A 187 6.00 1.62 5.35
C ILE A 187 5.40 0.19 5.38
N VAL A 188 5.28 -0.45 4.21
CA VAL A 188 4.77 -1.83 4.13
C VAL A 188 5.71 -2.81 4.84
N SER A 189 7.03 -2.61 4.73
CA SER A 189 8.02 -3.41 5.44
C SER A 189 7.87 -3.28 6.96
N GLU A 190 7.74 -2.05 7.47
CA GLU A 190 7.51 -1.79 8.90
C GLU A 190 6.23 -2.44 9.41
N ILE A 191 5.14 -2.34 8.64
CA ILE A 191 3.87 -2.99 8.97
C ILE A 191 4.05 -4.51 9.00
N THR A 192 4.78 -5.07 8.03
CA THR A 192 5.04 -6.52 7.94
C THR A 192 5.84 -7.02 9.15
N GLU A 193 6.90 -6.32 9.54
CA GLU A 193 7.70 -6.68 10.71
C GLU A 193 6.90 -6.53 12.02
N ALA A 194 6.07 -5.50 12.13
CA ALA A 194 5.14 -5.39 13.25
C ALA A 194 4.16 -6.57 13.29
N MET A 195 3.62 -7.01 12.14
CA MET A 195 2.75 -8.18 12.08
C MET A 195 3.49 -9.48 12.44
N LYS A 196 4.73 -9.68 11.96
CA LYS A 196 5.54 -10.86 12.32
C LYS A 196 5.83 -10.91 13.82
N THR A 197 6.14 -9.75 14.42
CA THR A 197 6.35 -9.63 15.87
C THR A 197 5.08 -9.99 16.66
N LEU A 198 3.91 -9.55 16.18
CA LEU A 198 2.64 -9.75 16.88
C LEU A 198 2.03 -11.14 16.69
N TYR A 199 2.16 -11.74 15.51
CA TYR A 199 1.44 -12.95 15.12
C TYR A 199 2.35 -14.14 14.79
N GLY A 200 3.66 -13.97 14.90
CA GLY A 200 4.66 -14.97 14.57
C GLY A 200 4.82 -15.24 13.08
N ASN A 201 5.93 -15.90 12.73
CA ASN A 201 6.33 -16.17 11.34
C ASN A 201 5.46 -17.22 10.61
N GLY A 202 4.62 -17.97 11.33
CA GLY A 202 3.69 -18.96 10.75
C GLY A 202 2.38 -18.37 10.23
N SER A 203 2.09 -17.10 10.52
CA SER A 203 0.85 -16.44 10.12
C SER A 203 0.93 -15.84 8.71
N ASN A 204 -0.22 -15.46 8.14
CA ASN A 204 -0.30 -14.72 6.87
C ASN A 204 0.47 -13.37 6.89
N ALA A 205 0.99 -12.95 8.05
CA ALA A 205 1.87 -11.80 8.20
C ALA A 205 3.10 -11.88 7.29
N LYS A 206 3.71 -13.06 7.11
CA LYS A 206 4.92 -13.20 6.30
C LYS A 206 4.72 -12.79 4.83
N ASN A 207 3.51 -12.97 4.31
CA ASN A 207 3.15 -12.65 2.93
C ASN A 207 2.56 -11.24 2.79
N TYR A 208 2.45 -10.45 3.87
CA TYR A 208 1.77 -9.14 3.81
C TYR A 208 2.49 -8.20 2.84
N TYR A 209 3.82 -8.13 2.93
CA TYR A 209 4.65 -7.33 2.04
C TYR A 209 4.41 -7.68 0.57
N ASP A 210 4.57 -8.95 0.21
CA ASP A 210 4.41 -9.45 -1.15
C ASP A 210 2.98 -9.21 -1.66
N ASN A 211 1.97 -9.44 -0.83
CA ASN A 211 0.57 -9.17 -1.18
C ASN A 211 0.30 -7.69 -1.46
N GLN A 212 0.91 -6.78 -0.69
CA GLN A 212 0.80 -5.35 -0.94
C GLN A 212 1.54 -4.92 -2.21
N LEU A 213 2.68 -5.54 -2.52
CA LEU A 213 3.41 -5.29 -3.76
C LEU A 213 2.67 -5.82 -4.99
N ILE A 214 2.14 -7.04 -4.93
CA ILE A 214 1.29 -7.59 -6.00
C ILE A 214 0.11 -6.66 -6.28
N LYS A 215 -0.51 -6.11 -5.22
CA LYS A 215 -1.66 -5.20 -5.36
C LYS A 215 -1.28 -3.88 -6.05
N ILE A 216 -0.19 -3.23 -5.64
CA ILE A 216 0.21 -1.96 -6.26
C ILE A 216 0.73 -2.19 -7.68
N ASN A 217 1.55 -3.22 -7.90
CA ASN A 217 2.07 -3.55 -9.22
C ASN A 217 0.95 -3.84 -10.21
N LYS A 218 -0.05 -4.64 -9.83
CA LYS A 218 -1.24 -4.88 -10.67
C LYS A 218 -1.96 -3.58 -11.04
N GLN A 219 -2.04 -2.62 -10.12
CA GLN A 219 -2.67 -1.33 -10.40
C GLN A 219 -1.84 -0.49 -11.37
N LEU A 220 -0.52 -0.46 -11.19
CA LEU A 220 0.42 0.24 -12.08
C LEU A 220 0.43 -0.38 -13.48
N ASP A 221 0.51 -1.70 -13.58
CA ASP A 221 0.49 -2.43 -14.85
C ASP A 221 -0.77 -2.10 -15.65
N ASN A 222 -1.95 -2.13 -15.00
CA ASN A 222 -3.20 -1.76 -15.65
C ASN A 222 -3.23 -0.28 -16.05
N THR A 223 -2.56 0.60 -15.31
CA THR A 223 -2.47 2.03 -15.62
C THR A 223 -1.60 2.25 -16.87
N ILE A 224 -0.45 1.58 -16.96
CA ILE A 224 0.43 1.60 -18.13
C ILE A 224 -0.27 1.03 -19.36
N ILE A 225 -0.87 -0.16 -19.23
CA ILE A 225 -1.61 -0.81 -20.32
C ILE A 225 -2.71 0.11 -20.84
N LYS A 226 -3.50 0.69 -19.94
CA LYS A 226 -4.60 1.60 -20.30
C LYS A 226 -4.05 2.79 -21.09
N TYR A 227 -3.00 3.42 -20.59
CA TYR A 227 -2.35 4.55 -21.24
C TYR A 227 -1.87 4.21 -22.67
N VAL A 228 -1.15 3.09 -22.82
CA VAL A 228 -0.62 2.65 -24.14
C VAL A 228 -1.74 2.28 -25.11
N VAL A 229 -2.83 1.69 -24.63
CA VAL A 229 -3.97 1.32 -25.49
C VAL A 229 -4.75 2.55 -25.94
N GLU A 230 -4.97 3.51 -25.05
CA GLU A 230 -5.68 4.76 -25.36
C GLU A 230 -4.88 5.64 -26.32
N ASN A 231 -3.55 5.63 -26.22
CA ASN A 231 -2.63 6.43 -27.05
C ASN A 231 -1.93 5.63 -28.17
N ARG A 232 -2.49 4.48 -28.56
CA ARG A 232 -1.82 3.56 -29.50
C ARG A 232 -1.54 4.22 -30.84
N ASN A 233 -2.50 4.96 -31.38
CA ASN A 233 -2.38 5.52 -32.74
C ASN A 233 -1.24 6.52 -32.81
N GLU A 234 -1.04 7.26 -31.74
CA GLU A 234 -0.04 8.31 -31.71
C GLU A 234 1.35 7.76 -31.37
N LEU A 235 1.44 6.72 -30.52
CA LEU A 235 2.67 5.97 -30.26
C LEU A 235 3.18 5.20 -31.49
N LEU A 236 2.28 4.82 -32.40
CA LEU A 236 2.59 4.08 -33.63
C LEU A 236 2.72 4.98 -34.87
N HIS A 237 2.62 6.29 -34.71
CA HIS A 237 2.73 7.20 -35.84
C HIS A 237 4.10 7.01 -36.55
N PRO A 238 4.16 6.93 -37.89
CA PRO A 238 5.41 6.66 -38.63
C PRO A 238 6.54 7.61 -38.28
N ASP A 239 6.20 8.86 -38.03
CA ASP A 239 7.18 9.88 -37.68
C ASP A 239 7.60 9.85 -36.19
N PHE A 240 7.01 8.99 -35.37
CA PHE A 240 7.48 8.67 -34.02
C PHE A 240 8.61 7.63 -34.14
N ASP A 241 9.61 7.93 -34.98
CA ASP A 241 10.73 7.03 -35.23
C ASP A 241 12.01 7.54 -34.57
N TYR A 242 12.50 6.73 -33.63
CA TYR A 242 13.72 6.99 -32.85
C TYR A 242 14.96 6.38 -33.51
N ASN A 243 14.83 5.84 -34.72
CA ASN A 243 15.82 4.98 -35.36
C ASN A 243 17.18 5.64 -35.68
N ASP A 244 17.36 6.93 -35.41
CA ASP A 244 18.69 7.56 -35.40
C ASP A 244 19.42 7.49 -34.04
N VAL A 245 18.80 6.92 -33.00
CA VAL A 245 19.48 6.63 -31.73
C VAL A 245 19.82 5.15 -31.70
N SER A 246 21.06 4.81 -32.04
CA SER A 246 21.64 3.49 -31.79
C SER A 246 21.71 3.24 -30.28
N LEU A 247 20.60 2.78 -29.70
CA LEU A 247 20.61 2.22 -28.35
C LEU A 247 21.23 0.84 -28.46
N ASN A 248 22.51 0.74 -28.12
CA ASN A 248 23.18 -0.52 -27.81
C ASN A 248 22.53 -1.11 -26.54
N PHE A 249 21.31 -1.63 -26.66
CA PHE A 249 20.69 -2.46 -25.64
C PHE A 249 21.08 -3.91 -25.91
N ILE A 250 22.37 -4.19 -25.76
CA ILE A 250 22.93 -5.54 -25.77
C ILE A 250 23.46 -5.81 -24.36
N GLY A 251 22.76 -6.70 -23.65
CA GLY A 251 23.34 -7.62 -22.68
C GLY A 251 24.05 -7.04 -21.46
N GLY A 252 23.43 -7.21 -20.29
CA GLY A 252 24.15 -7.27 -19.01
C GLY A 252 23.64 -6.31 -17.97
N PHE A 253 22.71 -6.79 -17.14
CA PHE A 253 22.42 -6.18 -15.84
C PHE A 253 23.66 -6.28 -14.94
N ASN A 254 24.58 -5.32 -15.05
CA ASN A 254 25.51 -4.99 -13.98
C ASN A 254 24.94 -3.78 -13.23
N LYS A 255 24.36 -4.05 -12.06
CA LYS A 255 23.82 -3.06 -11.14
C LYS A 255 24.88 -2.02 -10.77
N PRO A 256 24.66 -0.71 -10.97
CA PRO A 256 25.29 0.29 -10.15
C PRO A 256 24.49 0.39 -8.85
N GLN A 257 25.10 0.03 -7.71
CA GLN A 257 24.57 0.39 -6.40
C GLN A 257 24.49 1.93 -6.34
N SER A 258 23.28 2.49 -6.38
CA SER A 258 23.12 3.94 -6.30
C SER A 258 23.47 4.44 -4.88
N SER A 259 24.27 5.49 -4.86
CA SER A 259 24.85 6.17 -3.71
C SER A 259 23.82 6.92 -2.82
N VAL A 260 22.53 6.85 -3.15
CA VAL A 260 21.44 7.55 -2.45
C VAL A 260 21.18 6.95 -1.07
N ASN A 261 21.56 5.70 -0.83
CA ASN A 261 21.36 5.02 0.46
C ASN A 261 22.20 5.59 1.61
N LYS A 262 23.30 6.34 1.36
CA LYS A 262 24.18 6.84 2.44
C LYS A 262 23.78 8.20 3.02
N GLN A 263 23.16 9.08 2.24
CA GLN A 263 22.80 10.43 2.73
C GLN A 263 21.44 10.45 3.46
N PHE A 264 20.53 9.52 3.15
CA PHE A 264 19.22 9.44 3.82
C PHE A 264 19.26 8.82 5.23
N LEU A 265 20.25 7.95 5.50
CA LEU A 265 20.51 7.41 6.84
C LEU A 265 20.95 8.49 7.84
N GLY A 266 21.57 9.59 7.37
CA GLY A 266 21.97 10.72 8.21
C GLY A 266 20.80 11.57 8.72
N GLY A 267 19.72 11.70 7.94
CA GLY A 267 18.51 12.44 8.32
C GLY A 267 17.62 11.69 9.32
N LEU A 268 17.55 10.36 9.20
CA LEU A 268 16.78 9.49 10.11
C LEU A 268 17.35 9.43 11.53
N HIS A 269 18.66 9.64 11.69
CA HIS A 269 19.30 9.66 13.01
C HIS A 269 18.85 10.85 13.87
N SER A 270 18.43 11.97 13.23
CA SER A 270 17.87 13.15 13.92
C SER A 270 16.43 12.91 14.39
N PHE A 271 15.63 12.19 13.60
CA PHE A 271 14.25 11.84 13.96
C PHE A 271 14.20 10.85 15.14
N LEU A 272 15.09 9.83 15.14
CA LEU A 272 15.20 8.84 16.22
C LEU A 272 15.71 9.42 17.55
N TYR A 273 16.48 10.51 17.54
CA TYR A 273 17.00 11.13 18.78
C TYR A 273 16.03 12.11 19.46
N SER A 274 14.96 12.53 18.77
CA SER A 274 13.90 13.37 19.37
C SER A 274 12.94 12.60 20.29
N MET A 275 13.05 11.27 20.36
CA MET A 275 12.23 10.38 21.18
C MET A 275 13.03 9.62 22.25
N LYS A 276 14.04 10.25 22.87
CA LYS A 276 14.52 9.76 24.18
C LYS A 276 13.55 10.23 25.27
N PRO A 277 13.07 9.35 26.15
CA PRO A 277 12.32 9.79 27.32
C PRO A 277 13.21 10.70 28.16
N ARG A 278 12.68 11.88 28.47
CA ARG A 278 13.28 12.83 29.40
C ARG A 278 13.42 12.08 30.74
N LYS A 279 14.65 11.80 31.18
CA LYS A 279 14.91 11.20 32.51
C LYS A 279 14.19 12.06 33.55
N GLN A 280 13.11 11.54 34.14
CA GLN A 280 12.60 12.05 35.39
C GLN A 280 13.67 11.77 36.44
N LYS A 281 14.07 12.84 37.11
CA LYS A 281 15.00 12.84 38.22
C LYS A 281 14.37 12.00 39.34
N GLU A 282 14.96 10.87 39.67
CA GLU A 282 14.64 10.10 40.88
C GLU A 282 14.69 11.05 42.08
N ARG A 283 13.60 11.10 42.83
CA ARG A 283 13.65 11.44 44.25
C ARG A 283 13.30 10.18 45.00
N GLU A 284 14.33 9.60 45.60
CA GLU A 284 14.24 8.76 46.77
C GLU A 284 13.44 9.53 47.84
N ASP A 285 12.45 8.88 48.41
CA ASP A 285 12.10 9.01 49.82
C ASP A 285 11.39 7.70 50.21
N GLU A 286 12.21 6.76 50.71
CA GLU A 286 11.75 5.75 51.64
C GLU A 286 11.06 6.44 52.82
N ARG A 287 9.90 5.92 53.24
CA ARG A 287 9.55 5.68 54.65
C ARG A 287 8.19 5.02 54.76
N ASN A 288 8.22 3.82 55.35
CA ASN A 288 7.30 3.26 56.33
C ASN A 288 5.83 3.65 56.23
N TYR A 289 4.95 2.66 56.00
CA TYR A 289 3.93 2.26 56.97
C TYR A 289 3.53 0.80 56.68
N GLU A 290 3.94 -0.09 57.57
CA GLU A 290 3.19 -1.32 57.91
C GLU A 290 1.87 -0.92 58.60
N GLU A 291 1.03 -1.94 58.86
CA GLU A 291 -0.26 -1.91 59.57
C GLU A 291 -1.45 -1.49 58.69
N GLU A 292 -2.61 -2.15 58.66
CA GLU A 292 -3.18 -3.36 59.28
C GLU A 292 -4.64 -3.40 58.77
N ILE A 293 -5.26 -4.60 58.72
CA ILE A 293 -6.70 -4.86 59.03
C ILE A 293 -7.75 -4.33 58.01
N ASP A 294 -8.87 -5.01 57.67
CA ASP A 294 -9.42 -6.36 57.84
C ASP A 294 -10.64 -6.46 56.88
N TYR A 295 -11.01 -7.70 56.52
CA TYR A 295 -12.25 -8.20 55.87
C TYR A 295 -12.65 -7.69 54.47
#